data_AF-A0A8J6DBZ1-F1
#
_entry.id   AF-A0A8J6DBZ1-F1
#
_cell.length_a   1.000
_cell.length_b   1.000
_cell.length_c   1.000
_cell.angle_alpha   90.00
_cell.angle_beta   90.00
_cell.angle_gamma   90.00
#
_symmetry.space_group_name_H-M   'P 1'
#
loop_
_entity.id
_entity.type
_entity.pdbx_description
1 polymer ?
#
loop_
_entity_poly.entity_id
_entity_poly.type
_entity_poly.pdbx_seq_one_letter_code
_entity_poly.pdbx_strand_id
1 'polypeptide(L)'
;MILERPRHHGKNERLTFHWAVRLVVSMVSAVFDNACRLNGTVNRRLIHFLDYQTPPISTTSVTSTDISINATRNLWIRLYSPSNNQLLPVLIFFHGGGFSFLSPAFAWFTMIGLISIQPFFGGEERSQSEMQLVGSGLLVSVPLTDWCWNAYLPLGSNRDHAAVNVSGERFPALLL
;
A
#
# COMPACT_ATOMS: atom_id res chain seq x y z
N MET A 1 -25.91 -1.84 -34.06
CA MET A 1 -26.42 -2.92 -33.20
C MET A 1 -25.62 -2.87 -31.91
N ILE A 2 -26.12 -2.11 -30.94
CA ILE A 2 -25.43 -1.88 -29.67
C ILE A 2 -25.83 -3.02 -28.75
N LEU A 3 -24.88 -3.88 -28.38
CA LEU A 3 -25.10 -4.92 -27.38
C LEU A 3 -25.21 -4.24 -26.02
N GLU A 4 -26.44 -4.11 -25.50
CA GLU A 4 -26.63 -3.73 -24.10
C GLU A 4 -26.00 -4.80 -23.21
N ARG A 5 -25.02 -4.38 -22.39
CA ARG A 5 -24.43 -5.25 -21.38
C ARG A 5 -25.49 -5.56 -20.31
N PRO A 6 -25.60 -6.82 -19.82
CA PRO A 6 -26.59 -7.16 -18.81
C PRO A 6 -26.31 -6.39 -17.52
N ARG A 7 -27.34 -5.77 -16.94
CA ARG A 7 -27.29 -5.22 -15.58
C ARG A 7 -27.21 -6.36 -14.58
N HIS A 8 -25.98 -6.71 -14.17
CA HIS A 8 -25.79 -7.52 -12.97
C HIS A 8 -26.32 -6.74 -11.75
N HIS A 9 -27.49 -7.13 -11.25
CA HIS A 9 -27.88 -6.86 -9.87
C HIS A 9 -26.96 -7.70 -8.97
N GLY A 10 -25.74 -7.19 -8.74
CA GLY A 10 -24.86 -7.72 -7.72
C GLY A 10 -25.54 -7.51 -6.37
N LYS A 11 -25.90 -8.60 -5.70
CA LYS A 11 -26.27 -8.54 -4.29
C LYS A 11 -25.12 -7.84 -3.57
N ASN A 12 -25.45 -6.84 -2.74
CA ASN A 12 -24.47 -6.09 -1.97
C ASN A 12 -23.96 -7.00 -0.83
N GLU A 13 -23.12 -7.98 -1.18
CA GLU A 13 -22.50 -8.91 -0.24
C GLU A 13 -21.48 -8.13 0.57
N ARG A 14 -21.86 -7.76 1.80
CA ARG A 14 -20.91 -7.20 2.77
C ARG A 14 -19.78 -8.21 2.95
N LEU A 15 -18.53 -7.80 2.76
CA LEU A 15 -17.36 -8.62 3.08
C LEU A 15 -17.42 -9.02 4.56
N THR A 16 -17.75 -10.28 4.84
CA THR A 16 -17.90 -10.78 6.21
C THR A 16 -16.61 -11.46 6.66
N PHE A 17 -15.68 -10.68 7.21
CA PHE A 17 -14.50 -11.26 7.86
C PHE A 17 -14.86 -11.93 9.19
N HIS A 18 -14.09 -12.95 9.57
CA HIS A 18 -14.13 -13.55 10.90
C HIS A 18 -13.93 -12.45 11.97
N TRP A 19 -14.63 -12.54 13.10
CA TRP A 19 -14.67 -11.46 14.10
C TRP A 19 -13.27 -11.07 14.62
N ALA A 20 -12.37 -12.05 14.77
CA ALA A 20 -10.99 -11.79 15.19
C ALA A 20 -10.24 -10.92 14.17
N VAL A 21 -10.45 -11.17 12.87
CA VAL A 21 -9.88 -10.33 11.81
C VAL A 21 -10.45 -8.92 11.90
N ARG A 22 -11.76 -8.77 12.13
CA ARG A 22 -12.38 -7.44 12.30
C ARG A 22 -11.80 -6.69 13.49
N LEU A 23 -11.56 -7.37 14.60
CA LEU A 23 -10.96 -6.76 15.79
C LEU A 23 -9.54 -6.28 15.49
N VAL A 24 -8.71 -7.12 14.87
CA VAL A 24 -7.33 -6.77 14.48
C VAL A 24 -7.32 -5.59 13.51
N VAL A 25 -8.13 -5.66 12.46
CA VAL A 25 -8.24 -4.60 11.45
C VAL A 25 -8.72 -3.30 12.09
N SER A 26 -9.75 -3.34 12.95
CA SER A 26 -10.24 -2.16 13.67
C SER A 26 -9.16 -1.53 14.55
N MET A 27 -8.38 -2.34 15.26
CA MET A 27 -7.26 -1.86 16.08
C MET A 27 -6.18 -1.18 15.22
N VAL A 28 -5.81 -1.79 14.09
CA VAL A 28 -4.79 -1.23 13.19
C VAL A 28 -5.31 0.04 12.49
N SER A 29 -6.58 0.07 12.09
CA SER A 29 -7.21 1.27 11.53
C SER A 29 -7.20 2.42 12.54
N ALA A 30 -7.58 2.15 13.80
CA ALA A 30 -7.54 3.15 14.86
C ALA A 30 -6.11 3.69 15.08
N VAL A 31 -5.09 2.84 15.01
CA VAL A 31 -3.69 3.26 15.06
C VAL A 31 -3.37 4.24 13.92
N PHE A 32 -3.73 3.89 12.67
CA PHE A 32 -3.44 4.75 11.52
C PHE A 32 -4.21 6.07 11.57
N ASP A 33 -5.50 6.04 11.93
CA ASP A 33 -6.32 7.24 12.06
C ASP A 33 -5.80 8.19 13.15
N ASN A 34 -5.27 7.65 14.26
CA ASN A 34 -4.64 8.47 15.31
C ASN A 34 -3.23 8.95 14.94
N ALA A 35 -2.53 8.22 14.07
CA ALA A 35 -1.24 8.63 13.56
C ALA A 35 -1.35 9.73 12.50
N CYS A 36 -2.35 9.65 11.62
CA CYS A 36 -2.67 10.61 10.57
C CYS A 36 -3.51 11.76 11.10
N ARG A 37 -2.92 12.94 11.26
CA ARG A 37 -3.65 14.11 11.75
C ARG A 37 -4.29 14.88 10.61
N LEU A 38 -5.45 15.47 10.86
CA LEU A 38 -6.19 16.28 9.87
C LEU A 38 -5.36 17.44 9.27
N ASN A 39 -4.33 17.91 9.97
CA ASN A 39 -3.41 18.95 9.48
C ASN A 39 -2.32 18.41 8.53
N GLY A 40 -2.42 17.16 8.07
CA GLY A 40 -1.46 16.53 7.15
C GLY A 40 -0.18 15.99 7.81
N THR A 41 -0.05 16.06 9.13
CA THR A 41 1.14 15.55 9.83
C THR A 41 0.95 14.09 10.31
N VAL A 42 2.05 13.32 10.34
CA VAL A 42 2.07 11.93 10.85
C VAL A 42 2.77 11.86 12.21
N ASN A 43 2.16 11.20 13.18
CA ASN A 43 2.82 10.86 14.44
C ASN A 43 3.84 9.71 14.24
N ARG A 44 5.03 10.06 13.73
CA ARG A 44 6.10 9.10 13.43
C ARG A 44 6.57 8.30 14.63
N ARG A 45 6.49 8.84 15.85
CA ARG A 45 6.88 8.13 17.07
C ARG A 45 5.93 6.98 17.39
N LEU A 46 4.62 7.22 17.26
CA LEU A 46 3.60 6.17 17.45
C LEU A 46 3.79 5.05 16.41
N ILE A 47 3.98 5.42 15.14
CA ILE A 47 4.19 4.45 14.07
C ILE A 47 5.47 3.66 14.29
N HIS A 48 6.58 4.32 14.60
CA HIS A 48 7.85 3.64 14.87
C HIS A 48 7.76 2.69 16.07
N PHE A 49 6.98 3.04 17.11
CA PHE A 49 6.77 2.16 18.25
C PHE A 49 6.01 0.87 17.87
N LEU A 50 5.10 0.94 16.91
CA LEU A 50 4.27 -0.19 16.46
C LEU A 50 4.84 -0.92 15.24
N ASP A 51 5.80 -0.32 14.55
CA ASP A 51 6.53 -0.92 13.43
C ASP A 51 7.53 -1.93 13.97
N TYR A 52 7.08 -3.18 14.12
CA TYR A 52 7.97 -4.28 14.47
C TYR A 52 8.83 -4.64 13.25
N GLN A 53 10.09 -4.24 13.30
CA GLN A 53 11.10 -4.55 12.28
C GLN A 53 11.92 -5.77 12.68
N THR A 54 12.21 -6.65 11.71
CA THR A 54 13.11 -7.79 11.93
C THR A 54 14.54 -7.44 11.55
N PRO A 55 15.55 -8.01 12.23
CA PRO A 55 16.91 -8.00 11.72
C PRO A 55 17.01 -8.87 10.45
N PRO A 56 18.08 -8.74 9.66
CA PRO A 56 18.38 -9.69 8.60
C PRO A 56 18.48 -11.13 9.13
N ILE A 57 18.03 -12.10 8.35
CA ILE A 57 17.93 -13.50 8.74
C ILE A 57 18.76 -14.37 7.81
N SER A 58 19.34 -15.45 8.33
CA SER A 58 19.98 -16.48 7.52
C SER A 58 19.30 -17.81 7.79
N THR A 59 18.60 -18.32 6.78
CA THR A 59 17.95 -19.65 6.81
C THR A 59 18.65 -20.60 5.85
N THR A 60 18.20 -21.85 5.77
CA THR A 60 18.76 -22.83 4.81
C THR A 60 18.45 -22.48 3.35
N SER A 61 17.34 -21.77 3.08
CA SER A 61 16.86 -21.46 1.74
C SER A 61 17.10 -20.03 1.29
N VAL A 62 17.07 -19.07 2.23
CA VAL A 62 17.20 -17.63 1.95
C VAL A 62 18.03 -16.95 3.04
N THR A 63 18.95 -16.10 2.61
CA THR A 63 19.68 -15.15 3.46
C THR A 63 19.23 -13.75 3.11
N SER A 64 18.92 -12.92 4.12
CA SER A 64 18.68 -11.50 3.92
C SER A 64 19.82 -10.65 4.48
N THR A 65 20.07 -9.51 3.85
CA THR A 65 21.11 -8.55 4.22
C THR A 65 20.64 -7.12 3.94
N ASP A 66 21.02 -6.18 4.81
CA ASP A 66 20.70 -4.76 4.63
C ASP A 66 21.88 -4.06 3.93
N ILE A 67 21.60 -3.40 2.81
CA ILE A 67 22.60 -2.73 1.97
C ILE A 67 22.26 -1.25 1.90
N SER A 68 23.20 -0.39 2.29
CA SER A 68 23.06 1.05 2.14
C SER A 68 23.28 1.47 0.69
N ILE A 69 22.28 2.14 0.11
CA ILE A 69 22.36 2.73 -1.23
C ILE A 69 22.87 4.16 -1.15
N ASN A 70 22.42 4.91 -0.14
CA ASN A 70 22.89 6.26 0.12
C ASN A 70 22.85 6.59 1.62
N ALA A 71 24.02 6.57 2.26
CA ALA A 71 24.16 6.85 3.69
C ALA A 71 23.74 8.28 4.08
N THR A 72 23.95 9.28 3.21
CA THR A 72 23.60 10.69 3.51
C THR A 72 22.10 10.91 3.63
N ARG A 73 21.30 10.06 2.98
CA ARG A 73 19.83 10.10 3.01
C ARG A 73 19.23 8.98 3.85
N ASN A 74 20.07 8.20 4.54
CA ASN A 74 19.67 6.97 5.22
C ASN A 74 18.82 6.04 4.32
N LEU A 75 19.20 5.94 3.05
CA LEU A 75 18.51 5.11 2.06
C LEU A 75 19.20 3.74 1.98
N TRP A 76 18.44 2.69 2.21
CA TRP A 76 18.92 1.31 2.23
C TRP A 76 17.85 0.38 1.68
N ILE A 77 18.27 -0.82 1.29
CA ILE A 77 17.41 -1.91 0.83
C ILE A 77 17.70 -3.17 1.64
N ARG A 78 16.72 -4.05 1.76
CA ARG A 78 16.93 -5.42 2.22
C ARG A 78 17.00 -6.36 1.02
N LEU A 79 18.17 -6.93 0.78
CA LEU A 79 18.39 -7.93 -0.26
C LEU A 79 18.10 -9.32 0.33
N TYR A 80 17.26 -10.09 -0.36
CA TYR A 80 17.02 -11.51 -0.06
C TYR A 80 17.66 -12.35 -1.16
N SER A 81 18.64 -13.15 -0.78
CA SER A 81 19.40 -14.02 -1.68
C SER A 81 19.03 -15.47 -1.40
N PRO A 82 18.50 -16.21 -2.40
CA PRO A 82 18.26 -17.64 -2.24
C PRO A 82 19.59 -18.40 -2.19
N SER A 83 19.64 -19.52 -1.48
CA SER A 83 20.81 -20.41 -1.38
C SER A 83 21.10 -21.18 -2.68
N ASN A 84 20.24 -21.06 -3.70
CA ASN A 84 20.33 -21.78 -4.97
C ASN A 84 21.11 -20.95 -6.01
N ASN A 85 22.00 -21.60 -6.77
CA ASN A 85 22.84 -20.98 -7.82
C ASN A 85 22.17 -20.92 -9.20
N GLN A 86 20.87 -21.16 -9.30
CA GLN A 86 20.12 -21.00 -10.55
C GLN A 86 19.94 -19.53 -10.90
N LEU A 87 19.86 -19.24 -12.21
CA LEU A 87 19.47 -17.92 -12.69
C LEU A 87 17.98 -17.69 -12.40
N LEU A 88 17.70 -16.72 -11.53
CA LEU A 88 16.34 -16.34 -11.13
C LEU A 88 16.09 -14.89 -11.52
N PRO A 89 14.83 -14.50 -11.82
CA PRO A 89 14.49 -13.11 -12.05
C PRO A 89 14.76 -12.27 -10.80
N VAL A 90 15.28 -11.05 -11.00
CA VAL A 90 15.44 -10.08 -9.92
C VAL A 90 14.09 -9.39 -9.68
N LEU A 91 13.62 -9.47 -8.44
CA LEU A 91 12.42 -8.78 -8.00
C LEU A 91 12.78 -7.54 -7.18
N ILE A 92 12.29 -6.38 -7.62
CA ILE A 92 12.29 -5.13 -6.85
C ILE A 92 10.90 -4.93 -6.23
N PHE A 93 10.82 -5.00 -4.90
CA PHE A 93 9.57 -4.80 -4.15
C PHE A 93 9.58 -3.44 -3.45
N PHE A 94 8.45 -2.72 -3.58
CA PHE A 94 8.17 -1.50 -2.82
C PHE A 94 7.00 -1.81 -1.89
N HIS A 95 7.18 -1.61 -0.58
CA HIS A 95 6.11 -1.84 0.38
C HIS A 95 4.97 -0.84 0.19
N GLY A 96 3.76 -1.22 0.62
CA GLY A 96 2.60 -0.34 0.65
C GLY A 96 2.69 0.69 1.79
N GLY A 97 1.53 1.04 2.37
CA GLY A 97 1.49 1.97 3.51
C GLY A 97 1.30 3.45 3.13
N GLY A 98 0.72 3.73 1.96
CA GLY A 98 0.31 5.09 1.58
C GLY A 98 1.45 6.11 1.61
N PHE A 99 2.66 5.67 1.23
CA PHE A 99 3.90 6.46 1.25
C PHE A 99 4.36 6.96 2.63
N SER A 100 3.65 6.58 3.69
CA SER A 100 3.87 7.08 5.05
C SER A 100 4.12 5.98 6.07
N PHE A 101 3.84 4.73 5.77
CA PHE A 101 3.93 3.62 6.71
C PHE A 101 4.76 2.47 6.16
N LEU A 102 5.16 1.57 7.06
CA LEU A 102 5.98 0.39 6.80
C LEU A 102 7.43 0.73 6.42
N SER A 103 8.27 -0.31 6.39
CA SER A 103 9.68 -0.23 6.03
C SER A 103 10.12 -1.53 5.34
N PRO A 104 11.30 -1.57 4.69
CA PRO A 104 11.83 -2.80 4.10
C PRO A 104 12.08 -3.93 5.12
N ALA A 105 12.10 -3.62 6.42
CA ALA A 105 12.29 -4.57 7.50
C ALA A 105 11.00 -4.98 8.23
N PHE A 106 9.82 -4.56 7.75
CA PHE A 106 8.56 -4.84 8.42
C PHE A 106 8.31 -6.36 8.55
N ALA A 107 8.17 -6.83 9.79
CA ALA A 107 8.25 -8.25 10.16
C ALA A 107 7.19 -9.17 9.54
N TRP A 108 6.11 -8.59 9.02
CA TRP A 108 4.97 -9.35 8.49
C TRP A 108 5.17 -9.70 7.01
N PHE A 109 6.30 -9.30 6.41
CA PHE A 109 6.71 -9.71 5.07
C PHE A 109 7.88 -10.70 5.13
N THR A 110 7.59 -11.95 4.82
CA THR A 110 8.60 -12.94 4.44
C THR A 110 8.52 -13.13 2.93
N MET A 111 9.57 -12.77 2.20
CA MET A 111 9.60 -12.94 0.75
C MET A 111 9.94 -14.39 0.40
N ILE A 112 8.93 -15.13 -0.07
CA ILE A 112 9.04 -16.52 -0.54
C ILE A 112 8.96 -16.64 -2.08
N GLY A 113 9.19 -15.52 -2.79
CA GLY A 113 9.33 -15.49 -4.25
C GLY A 113 8.07 -15.09 -5.03
N LEU A 114 7.57 -13.87 -4.83
CA LEU A 114 6.53 -13.29 -5.68
C LEU A 114 6.62 -11.76 -5.76
N ILE A 115 6.39 -11.22 -6.97
CA ILE A 115 6.29 -9.79 -7.23
C ILE A 115 4.91 -9.28 -6.79
N SER A 116 4.88 -8.34 -5.85
CA SER A 116 3.73 -7.44 -5.67
C SER A 116 4.22 -6.02 -5.96
N ILE A 117 4.11 -5.59 -7.22
CA ILE A 117 3.96 -4.17 -7.48
C ILE A 117 2.52 -3.92 -7.07
N GLN A 118 2.31 -3.27 -5.93
CA GLN A 118 0.98 -2.90 -5.49
C GLN A 118 0.72 -1.48 -5.99
N PRO A 119 0.23 -1.30 -7.24
CA PRO A 119 -0.12 0.02 -7.69
C PRO A 119 -1.20 0.58 -6.77
N PHE A 120 -0.96 1.78 -6.28
CA PHE A 120 -1.95 2.53 -5.52
C PHE A 120 -2.48 3.61 -6.45
N PHE A 121 -3.67 3.39 -6.98
CA PHE A 121 -4.34 4.32 -7.87
C PHE A 121 -5.56 4.93 -7.19
N GLY A 122 -5.98 6.07 -7.69
CA GLY A 122 -7.19 6.74 -7.24
C GLY A 122 -7.73 7.67 -8.32
N GLY A 123 -8.67 8.50 -7.92
CA GLY A 123 -9.27 9.54 -8.76
C GLY A 123 -10.23 10.36 -7.92
N GLU A 124 -10.64 11.53 -8.42
CA GLU A 124 -11.67 12.28 -7.70
C GLU A 124 -13.01 11.54 -7.70
N GLU A 125 -13.40 11.02 -8.87
CA GLU A 125 -14.54 10.11 -8.98
C GLU A 125 -14.24 8.79 -8.27
N ARG A 126 -15.16 8.36 -7.40
CA ARG A 126 -15.03 7.10 -6.67
C ARG A 126 -15.47 5.93 -7.53
N SER A 127 -14.62 4.91 -7.56
CA SER A 127 -14.99 3.61 -8.09
C SER A 127 -16.09 2.95 -7.25
N GLN A 128 -16.87 2.06 -7.87
CA GLN A 128 -17.88 1.27 -7.15
C GLN A 128 -17.25 0.41 -6.04
N SER A 129 -16.04 -0.09 -6.26
CA SER A 129 -15.28 -0.82 -5.24
C SER A 129 -14.94 0.05 -4.02
N GLU A 130 -14.55 1.31 -4.20
CA GLU A 130 -14.30 2.22 -3.07
C GLU A 130 -15.57 2.52 -2.28
N MET A 131 -16.69 2.73 -2.98
CA MET A 131 -17.98 2.98 -2.35
C MET A 131 -18.45 1.80 -1.49
N GLN A 132 -18.19 0.56 -1.92
CA GLN A 132 -18.48 -0.64 -1.14
C GLN A 132 -17.62 -0.77 0.13
N LEU A 133 -16.45 -0.13 0.17
CA LEU A 133 -15.56 -0.13 1.34
C LEU A 133 -15.99 0.86 2.42
N VAL A 134 -16.89 1.81 2.11
CA VAL A 134 -17.38 2.79 3.08
C VAL A 134 -18.10 2.07 4.23
N GLY A 135 -17.63 2.30 5.47
CA GLY A 135 -18.19 1.64 6.66
C GLY A 135 -17.92 0.14 6.77
N SER A 136 -17.02 -0.41 5.95
CA SER A 136 -16.61 -1.82 6.02
C SER A 136 -15.70 -2.12 7.22
N GLY A 137 -15.08 -1.08 7.81
CA GLY A 137 -14.09 -1.24 8.88
C GLY A 137 -12.76 -1.82 8.39
N LEU A 138 -12.50 -1.81 7.07
CA LEU A 138 -11.25 -2.26 6.48
C LEU A 138 -10.10 -1.27 6.73
N LEU A 139 -8.88 -1.80 6.68
CA LEU A 139 -7.62 -1.10 6.97
C LEU A 139 -7.33 0.07 6.03
N VAL A 140 -7.77 -0.03 4.77
CA VAL A 140 -7.64 1.03 3.76
C VAL A 140 -8.99 1.71 3.63
N SER A 141 -9.31 2.57 4.60
CA SER A 141 -10.55 3.33 4.56
C SER A 141 -10.47 4.43 3.48
N VAL A 142 -11.63 4.84 2.98
CA VAL A 142 -11.74 5.99 2.06
C VAL A 142 -11.10 7.26 2.67
N PRO A 143 -11.41 7.66 3.92
CA PRO A 143 -10.78 8.83 4.54
C PRO A 143 -9.26 8.73 4.68
N LEU A 144 -8.72 7.56 5.06
CA LEU A 144 -7.28 7.36 5.17
C LEU A 144 -6.60 7.46 3.80
N THR A 145 -7.24 6.93 2.77
CA THR A 145 -6.75 7.00 1.38
C THR A 145 -6.69 8.44 0.88
N ASP A 146 -7.74 9.23 1.13
CA ASP A 146 -7.78 10.65 0.76
C ASP A 146 -6.72 11.44 1.54
N TRP A 147 -6.55 11.13 2.82
CA TRP A 147 -5.50 11.71 3.64
C TRP A 147 -4.11 11.43 3.05
N CYS A 148 -3.82 10.18 2.67
CA CYS A 148 -2.55 9.80 2.05
C CYS A 148 -2.30 10.56 0.74
N TRP A 149 -3.33 10.71 -0.10
CA TRP A 149 -3.19 11.47 -1.34
C TRP A 149 -2.95 12.96 -1.09
N ASN A 150 -3.69 13.57 -0.16
CA ASN A 150 -3.50 14.97 0.21
C ASN A 150 -2.11 15.23 0.81
N ALA A 151 -1.55 14.28 1.57
CA ALA A 151 -0.21 14.38 2.13
C ALA A 151 0.90 14.20 1.07
N TYR A 152 0.63 13.40 0.03
CA TYR A 152 1.61 13.10 -1.03
C TYR A 152 1.64 14.15 -2.15
N LEU A 153 0.48 14.68 -2.53
CA LEU A 153 0.35 15.54 -3.70
C LEU A 153 0.82 16.97 -3.46
N PRO A 154 1.27 17.68 -4.53
CA PRO A 154 1.59 19.10 -4.43
C PRO A 154 0.39 19.91 -3.95
N LEU A 155 0.65 20.97 -3.17
CA LEU A 155 -0.40 21.86 -2.67
C LEU A 155 -1.26 22.40 -3.82
N GLY A 156 -2.59 22.31 -3.68
CA GLY A 156 -3.54 22.72 -4.71
C GLY A 156 -3.83 21.66 -5.79
N SER A 157 -3.14 20.51 -5.76
CA SER A 157 -3.50 19.36 -6.58
C SER A 157 -4.66 18.57 -5.97
N ASN A 158 -5.35 17.83 -6.82
CA ASN A 158 -6.40 16.88 -6.44
C ASN A 158 -6.05 15.48 -6.95
N ARG A 159 -6.88 14.48 -6.65
CA ARG A 159 -6.62 13.07 -6.97
C ARG A 159 -6.72 12.73 -8.45
N ASP A 160 -7.07 13.69 -9.31
CA ASP A 160 -6.93 13.55 -10.77
C ASP A 160 -5.52 13.91 -11.27
N HIS A 161 -4.58 14.18 -10.37
CA HIS A 161 -3.17 14.32 -10.73
C HIS A 161 -2.64 13.04 -11.40
N ALA A 162 -1.78 13.17 -12.42
CA ALA A 162 -1.28 12.04 -13.23
C ALA A 162 -0.53 10.95 -12.42
N ALA A 163 -0.03 11.29 -11.23
CA ALA A 163 0.59 10.34 -10.30
C ALA A 163 -0.42 9.44 -9.57
N VAL A 164 -1.72 9.76 -9.61
CA VAL A 164 -2.80 9.09 -8.85
C VAL A 164 -3.80 8.45 -9.80
N ASN A 165 -4.30 9.23 -10.75
CA ASN A 165 -5.31 8.81 -11.70
C ASN A 165 -4.67 8.55 -13.06
N VAL A 166 -4.22 7.31 -13.27
CA VAL A 166 -3.56 6.88 -14.51
C VAL A 166 -4.51 6.70 -15.69
N SER A 167 -5.82 6.80 -15.45
CA SER A 167 -6.86 6.71 -16.47
C SER A 167 -7.55 8.05 -16.74
N GLY A 168 -7.15 9.12 -16.03
CA GLY A 168 -7.78 10.43 -16.10
C GLY A 168 -7.22 11.30 -17.22
N GLU A 169 -7.94 12.36 -17.57
CA GLU A 169 -7.58 13.28 -18.67
C GLU A 169 -6.20 13.93 -18.53
N ARG A 170 -5.70 14.05 -17.30
CA ARG A 170 -4.39 14.62 -16.98
C ARG A 170 -3.25 13.62 -17.09
N PHE A 171 -3.55 12.33 -17.23
CA PHE A 171 -2.53 11.33 -17.53
C PHE A 171 -2.16 11.48 -19.01
N PRO A 172 -0.89 11.78 -19.33
CA PRO A 172 -0.50 11.89 -20.73
C PRO A 172 -0.74 10.54 -21.39
N ALA A 173 -1.59 10.52 -22.42
CA ALA A 173 -1.71 9.35 -23.28
C ALA A 173 -0.31 9.07 -23.82
N LEU A 174 0.31 7.99 -23.36
CA LEU A 174 1.53 7.49 -23.95
C LEU A 174 1.16 7.15 -25.41
N LEU A 175 1.65 7.95 -26.35
CA LEU A 175 1.75 7.57 -27.76
C LEU A 175 2.74 6.40 -27.80
N LEU A 176 2.24 5.19 -27.57
CA LEU A 176 2.89 3.93 -27.89
C LEU A 176 2.20 3.35 -29.13
#